data_AF-A0A5C5XTN2-F1
#
_entry.id   AF-A0A5C5XTN2-F1
#
_cell.length_a   1.000
_cell.length_b   1.000
_cell.length_c   1.000
_cell.angle_alpha   90.00
_cell.angle_beta   90.00
_cell.angle_gamma   90.00
#
_symmetry.space_group_name_H-M   'P 1'
#
loop_
_entity.id
_entity.type
_entity.pdbx_description
1 polymer ?
#
loop_
_entity_poly.entity_id
_entity_poly.type
_entity_poly.pdbx_seq_one_letter_code
_entity_poly.pdbx_strand_id
1 'polypeptide(L)'
;MFTWKPIYAEIALKLCEFEHSHDQLVALMIKLHDQGLKVSSVVDRDVNDKEVPMAEIDPFSFFANFNRGVTYDNRRAIVAAIKDEWRLGAELPQDFDGLPIMNLQSSWFMPYQKRREPHHVATLWRFYRHCLEIDAPSELDTELFDACCALRKVAPASLTMGMFWSRPELWIAVDKKNREYASSLGVTRQVAGGADYLKWLAEVRQKTDKSTCEFSLQAHLNTLEEKPVPDNDEDVGPAPSSDRNYWLLAPGRGAVLWDTWFAEGFGAIGWNGMGDLNKYPSKEAMMEYLPKVYEDSGPLHVAHMLWEFAREMRPGDVVFAKQGLHKICGWGVVAGATTSRL
;
A
#
# COMPACT_ATOMS: atom_id res chain seq x y z
N MET A 1 1.00 15.93 -1.62
CA MET A 1 1.27 15.93 -0.16
C MET A 1 0.68 14.66 0.40
N PHE A 2 1.42 13.89 1.20
CA PHE A 2 0.94 12.63 1.79
C PHE A 2 0.25 12.91 3.12
N THR A 3 -1.08 12.84 3.16
CA THR A 3 -1.90 13.30 4.29
C THR A 3 -1.81 12.40 5.52
N TRP A 4 -1.37 11.15 5.37
CA TRP A 4 -1.16 10.22 6.49
C TRP A 4 0.08 10.50 7.33
N LYS A 5 1.07 11.24 6.81
CA LYS A 5 2.36 11.43 7.50
C LYS A 5 2.23 12.04 8.91
N PRO A 6 1.45 13.11 9.14
CA PRO A 6 1.37 13.74 10.47
C PRO A 6 0.83 12.78 11.54
N ILE A 7 -0.28 12.08 11.26
CA ILE A 7 -0.87 11.15 12.23
C ILE A 7 -0.01 9.91 12.45
N TYR A 8 0.68 9.41 11.42
CA TYR A 8 1.63 8.31 11.59
C TYR A 8 2.81 8.72 12.47
N ALA A 9 3.32 9.95 12.33
CA ALA A 9 4.38 10.47 13.19
C ALA A 9 3.91 10.61 14.65
N GLU A 10 2.68 11.11 14.89
CA GLU A 10 2.12 11.17 16.25
C GLU A 10 1.90 9.78 16.86
N ILE A 11 1.32 8.83 16.10
CA ILE A 11 1.19 7.42 16.50
C ILE A 11 2.57 6.87 16.85
N ALA A 12 3.58 7.15 16.02
CA ALA A 12 4.90 6.59 16.20
C ALA A 12 5.54 7.04 17.53
N LEU A 13 5.47 8.33 17.82
CA LEU A 13 5.98 8.89 19.07
C LEU A 13 5.18 8.41 20.28
N LYS A 14 3.84 8.40 20.17
CA LYS A 14 2.95 7.99 21.26
C LYS A 14 3.12 6.51 21.63
N LEU A 15 3.38 5.67 20.63
CA LEU A 15 3.57 4.23 20.82
C LEU A 15 4.74 3.90 21.77
N CYS A 16 5.77 4.74 21.86
CA CYS A 16 6.89 4.57 22.79
C CYS A 16 6.46 4.52 24.27
N GLU A 17 5.34 5.16 24.62
CA GLU A 17 4.82 5.13 26.00
C GLU A 17 4.33 3.74 26.42
N PHE A 18 4.17 2.82 25.47
CA PHE A 18 3.59 1.48 25.69
C PHE A 18 4.62 0.34 25.67
N GLU A 19 5.92 0.62 25.63
CA GLU A 19 6.98 -0.41 25.62
C GLU A 19 6.94 -1.37 26.81
N HIS A 20 6.37 -0.92 27.94
CA HIS A 20 6.22 -1.74 29.14
C HIS A 20 4.75 -1.99 29.51
N SER A 21 3.82 -1.62 28.61
CA SER A 21 2.36 -1.69 28.81
C SER A 21 1.69 -2.45 27.67
N HIS A 22 2.22 -3.61 27.32
CA HIS A 22 1.74 -4.40 26.18
C HIS A 22 0.27 -4.84 26.32
N ASP A 23 -0.17 -5.07 27.56
CA ASP A 23 -1.56 -5.39 27.90
C ASP A 23 -2.53 -4.31 27.40
N GLN A 24 -2.14 -3.02 27.48
CA GLN A 24 -2.95 -1.91 26.98
C GLN A 24 -3.05 -1.91 25.45
N LEU A 25 -1.96 -2.23 24.74
CA LEU A 25 -1.96 -2.35 23.28
C LEU A 25 -2.81 -3.54 22.82
N VAL A 26 -2.70 -4.68 23.50
CA VAL A 26 -3.53 -5.86 23.21
C VAL A 26 -5.00 -5.56 23.50
N ALA A 27 -5.31 -4.91 24.62
CA ALA A 27 -6.67 -4.50 24.96
C ALA A 27 -7.27 -3.54 23.90
N LEU A 28 -6.47 -2.58 23.40
CA LEU A 28 -6.87 -1.73 22.30
C LEU A 28 -7.17 -2.56 21.04
N MET A 29 -6.33 -3.52 20.68
CA MET A 29 -6.59 -4.39 19.53
C MET A 29 -7.86 -5.22 19.68
N ILE A 30 -8.13 -5.75 20.88
CA ILE A 30 -9.38 -6.46 21.19
C ILE A 30 -10.57 -5.50 21.00
N LYS A 31 -10.51 -4.29 21.56
CA LYS A 31 -11.55 -3.27 21.41
C LYS A 31 -11.83 -2.95 19.94
N LEU A 32 -10.79 -2.77 19.12
CA LEU A 32 -10.93 -2.52 17.69
C LEU A 32 -11.59 -3.72 16.97
N HIS A 33 -11.23 -4.94 17.35
CA HIS A 33 -11.84 -6.16 16.82
C HIS A 33 -13.34 -6.24 17.16
N ASP A 34 -13.69 -5.96 18.42
CA ASP A 34 -15.08 -5.98 18.92
C ASP A 34 -15.96 -4.90 18.27
N GLN A 35 -15.36 -3.80 17.81
CA GLN A 35 -16.01 -2.78 16.97
C GLN A 35 -16.25 -3.23 15.52
N GLY A 36 -15.85 -4.45 15.16
CA GLY A 36 -15.99 -5.03 13.83
C GLY A 36 -14.87 -4.66 12.85
N LEU A 37 -13.84 -3.94 13.31
CA LEU A 37 -12.70 -3.56 12.47
C LEU A 37 -11.81 -4.76 12.16
N LYS A 38 -11.29 -4.80 10.93
CA LYS A 38 -10.38 -5.85 10.48
C LYS A 38 -8.96 -5.55 10.94
N VAL A 39 -8.67 -5.81 12.20
CA VAL A 39 -7.31 -5.79 12.79
C VAL A 39 -6.64 -7.17 12.77
N SER A 40 -5.33 -7.22 12.99
CA SER A 40 -4.59 -8.48 13.13
C SER A 40 -5.18 -9.32 14.25
N SER A 41 -5.02 -10.64 14.15
CA SER A 41 -5.42 -11.53 15.24
C SER A 41 -4.77 -11.06 16.55
N VAL A 42 -5.47 -11.27 17.66
CA VAL A 42 -4.98 -11.15 19.04
C VAL A 42 -4.89 -12.53 19.70
N VAL A 43 -5.07 -13.59 18.91
CA VAL A 43 -5.01 -14.99 19.35
C VAL A 43 -3.63 -15.56 19.02
N ASP A 44 -2.92 -15.94 20.07
CA ASP A 44 -1.61 -16.57 20.04
C ASP A 44 -1.72 -18.09 20.27
N ARG A 45 -0.61 -18.83 20.22
CA ARG A 45 -0.55 -20.27 20.48
C ARG A 45 0.57 -20.63 21.43
N ASP A 46 0.20 -21.25 22.54
CA ASP A 46 1.13 -21.74 23.55
C ASP A 46 1.91 -22.98 23.07
N VAL A 47 2.82 -23.46 23.92
CA VAL A 47 3.68 -24.63 23.65
C VAL A 47 2.91 -25.92 23.33
N ASN A 48 1.63 -26.01 23.70
CA ASN A 48 0.76 -27.15 23.45
C ASN A 48 -0.17 -26.92 22.24
N ASP A 49 0.10 -25.89 21.42
CA ASP A 49 -0.74 -25.47 20.30
C ASP A 49 -2.16 -25.00 20.71
N LYS A 50 -2.37 -24.71 21.99
CA LYS A 50 -3.62 -24.15 22.48
C LYS A 50 -3.69 -22.67 22.16
N GLU A 51 -4.85 -22.23 21.69
CA GLU A 51 -5.14 -20.82 21.49
C GLU A 51 -5.19 -20.08 22.84
N VAL A 52 -4.39 -19.03 22.94
CA VAL A 52 -4.28 -18.19 24.15
C VAL A 52 -4.33 -16.71 23.74
N PRO A 53 -4.77 -15.81 24.62
CA PRO A 53 -4.67 -14.37 24.37
C PRO A 53 -3.21 -13.96 24.18
N MET A 54 -2.97 -13.04 23.25
CA MET A 54 -1.66 -12.41 23.08
C MET A 54 -1.25 -11.69 24.39
N ALA A 55 -0.06 -12.00 24.91
CA ALA A 55 0.45 -11.38 26.14
C ALA A 55 1.37 -10.18 25.87
N GLU A 56 1.93 -10.08 24.67
CA GLU A 56 2.91 -9.06 24.29
C GLU A 56 2.80 -8.76 22.80
N ILE A 57 3.18 -7.55 22.41
CA ILE A 57 3.17 -7.12 21.01
C ILE A 57 4.35 -6.18 20.76
N ASP A 58 4.98 -6.36 19.60
CA ASP A 58 6.02 -5.46 19.11
C ASP A 58 5.42 -4.28 18.32
N PRO A 59 6.14 -3.15 18.21
CA PRO A 59 5.58 -1.93 17.62
C PRO A 59 5.30 -2.08 16.12
N PHE A 60 6.06 -2.92 15.40
CA PHE A 60 5.86 -3.13 13.97
C PHE A 60 4.64 -4.00 13.69
N SER A 61 4.39 -5.04 14.49
CA SER A 61 3.12 -5.79 14.48
C SER A 61 1.93 -4.90 14.81
N PHE A 62 2.10 -3.92 15.72
CA PHE A 62 1.05 -2.94 16.00
C PHE A 62 0.74 -2.07 14.77
N PHE A 63 1.75 -1.50 14.12
CA PHE A 63 1.56 -0.74 12.86
C PHE A 63 0.96 -1.57 11.74
N ALA A 64 1.28 -2.87 11.67
CA ALA A 64 0.75 -3.76 10.64
C ALA A 64 -0.77 -3.91 10.69
N ASN A 65 -1.45 -3.59 11.81
CA ASN A 65 -2.91 -3.61 11.92
C ASN A 65 -3.61 -2.75 10.86
N PHE A 66 -3.04 -1.58 10.57
CA PHE A 66 -3.55 -0.62 9.59
C PHE A 66 -2.60 -0.43 8.40
N ASN A 67 -1.57 -1.28 8.26
CA ASN A 67 -0.67 -1.33 7.09
C ASN A 67 -0.57 -2.75 6.51
N ARG A 68 -1.73 -3.32 6.19
CA ARG A 68 -1.86 -4.65 5.57
C ARG A 68 -2.99 -4.66 4.53
N GLY A 69 -3.19 -5.77 3.84
CA GLY A 69 -4.24 -5.95 2.83
C GLY A 69 -5.69 -5.88 3.34
N VAL A 70 -6.09 -4.73 3.87
CA VAL A 70 -7.45 -4.35 4.26
C VAL A 70 -7.89 -3.10 3.50
N THR A 71 -9.19 -2.80 3.49
CA THR A 71 -9.74 -1.67 2.73
C THR A 71 -9.28 -0.32 3.27
N TYR A 72 -9.30 0.69 2.41
CA TYR A 72 -9.03 2.08 2.76
C TYR A 72 -9.85 2.53 3.98
N ASP A 73 -11.18 2.36 3.93
CA ASP A 73 -12.11 2.72 5.01
C ASP A 73 -11.75 2.05 6.33
N ASN A 74 -11.36 0.77 6.28
CA ASN A 74 -10.98 0.04 7.47
C ASN A 74 -9.67 0.57 8.08
N ARG A 75 -8.68 0.93 7.25
CA ARG A 75 -7.43 1.55 7.72
C ARG A 75 -7.73 2.89 8.38
N ARG A 76 -8.52 3.74 7.72
CA ARG A 76 -8.93 5.05 8.24
C ARG A 76 -9.72 4.91 9.54
N ALA A 77 -10.62 3.94 9.66
CA ALA A 77 -11.38 3.67 10.87
C ALA A 77 -10.49 3.18 12.04
N ILE A 78 -9.50 2.32 11.78
CA ILE A 78 -8.52 1.92 12.81
C ILE A 78 -7.72 3.13 13.29
N VAL A 79 -7.21 3.94 12.36
CA VAL A 79 -6.44 5.16 12.68
C VAL A 79 -7.32 6.16 13.46
N ALA A 80 -8.60 6.30 13.12
CA ALA A 80 -9.53 7.15 13.84
C ALA A 80 -9.77 6.67 15.27
N ALA A 81 -9.98 5.36 15.47
CA ALA A 81 -10.15 4.82 16.81
C ALA A 81 -8.87 4.96 17.66
N ILE A 82 -7.68 4.81 17.06
CA ILE A 82 -6.39 5.09 17.74
C ILE A 82 -6.28 6.58 18.09
N LYS A 83 -6.61 7.48 17.16
CA LYS A 83 -6.63 8.94 17.38
C LYS A 83 -7.50 9.30 18.58
N ASP A 84 -8.71 8.76 18.65
CA ASP A 84 -9.65 9.04 19.73
C ASP A 84 -9.16 8.48 21.07
N GLU A 85 -8.68 7.22 21.08
CA GLU A 85 -8.17 6.56 22.29
C GLU A 85 -6.97 7.31 22.88
N TRP A 86 -6.02 7.69 22.02
CA TRP A 86 -4.76 8.31 22.44
C TRP A 86 -4.82 9.84 22.43
N ARG A 87 -5.96 10.42 22.04
CA ARG A 87 -6.21 11.86 21.94
C ARG A 87 -5.18 12.58 21.07
N LEU A 88 -4.91 12.00 19.89
CA LEU A 88 -3.95 12.55 18.93
C LEU A 88 -4.49 13.82 18.27
N GLY A 89 -3.60 14.75 17.92
CA GLY A 89 -3.92 16.06 17.35
C GLY A 89 -4.11 16.03 15.84
N ALA A 90 -3.24 15.33 15.11
CA ALA A 90 -3.23 15.27 13.65
C ALA A 90 -4.55 14.84 13.00
N GLU A 91 -4.89 15.44 11.86
CA GLU A 91 -6.07 15.12 11.08
C GLU A 91 -6.08 13.67 10.58
N LEU A 92 -7.28 13.14 10.30
CA LEU A 92 -7.42 11.82 9.69
C LEU A 92 -6.88 11.83 8.25
N PRO A 93 -6.24 10.74 7.81
CA PRO A 93 -5.72 10.65 6.45
C PRO A 93 -6.84 10.66 5.41
N GLN A 94 -6.58 11.34 4.30
CA GLN A 94 -7.36 11.31 3.05
C GLN A 94 -6.71 10.43 1.98
N ASP A 95 -5.47 9.99 2.23
CA ASP A 95 -4.77 8.99 1.42
C ASP A 95 -3.91 8.06 2.30
N PHE A 96 -3.53 6.91 1.75
CA PHE A 96 -2.46 6.06 2.30
C PHE A 96 -1.40 5.78 1.23
N ASP A 97 -1.16 6.77 0.36
CA ASP A 97 -0.37 6.60 -0.84
C ASP A 97 1.11 6.41 -0.49
N GLY A 98 1.78 5.49 -1.19
CA GLY A 98 3.18 5.16 -0.96
C GLY A 98 3.47 4.34 0.30
N LEU A 99 2.47 4.02 1.13
CA LEU A 99 2.69 3.13 2.28
C LEU A 99 2.84 1.67 1.84
N PRO A 100 3.95 1.00 2.19
CA PRO A 100 4.08 -0.42 1.93
C PRO A 100 3.12 -1.20 2.84
N ILE A 101 2.56 -2.32 2.35
CA ILE A 101 1.55 -3.11 3.07
C ILE A 101 2.00 -4.56 3.29
N MET A 102 1.71 -5.09 4.48
CA MET A 102 1.93 -6.49 4.81
C MET A 102 0.87 -7.40 4.18
N ASN A 103 1.24 -8.65 3.92
CA ASN A 103 0.28 -9.70 3.61
C ASN A 103 -0.66 -9.92 4.80
N LEU A 104 -1.97 -10.01 4.53
CA LEU A 104 -3.01 -10.25 5.53
C LEU A 104 -2.78 -11.52 6.35
N GLN A 105 -2.20 -12.56 5.75
CA GLN A 105 -1.99 -13.87 6.38
C GLN A 105 -0.72 -13.94 7.27
N SER A 106 0.18 -12.95 7.18
CA SER A 106 1.43 -12.95 7.94
C SER A 106 1.86 -11.52 8.25
N SER A 107 1.04 -10.79 9.01
CA SER A 107 1.28 -9.39 9.39
C SER A 107 2.05 -9.22 10.69
N TRP A 108 2.26 -10.28 11.48
CA TRP A 108 3.09 -10.20 12.69
C TRP A 108 4.58 -10.32 12.37
N PHE A 109 5.37 -9.48 13.05
CA PHE A 109 6.83 -9.51 13.10
C PHE A 109 7.34 -10.54 14.10
N MET A 110 6.44 -11.10 14.90
CA MET A 110 6.73 -12.14 15.88
C MET A 110 6.08 -13.49 15.51
N PRO A 111 6.70 -14.62 15.85
CA PRO A 111 6.06 -15.93 15.77
C PRO A 111 5.05 -16.10 16.92
N TYR A 112 4.23 -17.15 16.85
CA TYR A 112 3.43 -17.60 18.00
C TYR A 112 4.31 -17.88 19.22
N GLN A 113 3.75 -17.75 20.42
CA GLN A 113 4.42 -17.91 21.72
C GLN A 113 5.28 -19.18 21.79
N LYS A 114 4.78 -20.32 21.32
CA LYS A 114 5.54 -21.59 21.28
C LYS A 114 6.88 -21.55 20.55
N ARG A 115 7.08 -20.56 19.68
CA ARG A 115 8.24 -20.39 18.80
C ARG A 115 8.92 -19.05 18.98
N ARG A 116 8.51 -18.26 19.97
CA ARG A 116 9.01 -16.91 20.21
C ARG A 116 10.17 -16.94 21.18
N GLU A 117 11.26 -16.28 20.82
CA GLU A 117 12.41 -16.12 21.69
C GLU A 117 12.07 -15.15 22.85
N PRO A 118 12.59 -15.34 24.08
CA PRO A 118 12.27 -14.47 25.22
C PRO A 118 12.62 -12.98 25.02
N HIS A 119 13.61 -12.69 24.17
CA HIS A 119 14.05 -11.33 23.87
C HIS A 119 13.43 -10.77 22.57
N HIS A 120 12.53 -11.51 21.93
CA HIS A 120 12.02 -11.18 20.59
C HIS A 120 11.35 -9.80 20.54
N VAL A 121 10.31 -9.60 21.37
CA VAL A 121 9.54 -8.36 21.41
C VAL A 121 10.41 -7.21 21.94
N ALA A 122 11.22 -7.45 22.97
CA ALA A 122 12.12 -6.45 23.54
C ALA A 122 13.16 -5.93 22.53
N THR A 123 13.74 -6.80 21.70
CA THR A 123 14.69 -6.40 20.65
C THR A 123 14.04 -5.50 19.60
N LEU A 124 12.80 -5.81 19.20
CA LEU A 124 12.04 -4.99 18.24
C LEU A 124 11.67 -3.61 18.81
N TRP A 125 11.29 -3.54 20.09
CA TRP A 125 11.07 -2.26 20.78
C TRP A 125 12.34 -1.41 20.86
N ARG A 126 13.48 -2.01 21.23
CA ARG A 126 14.77 -1.31 21.26
C ARG A 126 15.13 -0.73 19.90
N PHE A 127 14.95 -1.51 18.83
CA PHE A 127 15.23 -1.05 17.47
C PHE A 127 14.25 0.02 17.00
N TYR A 128 12.98 -0.10 17.37
CA TYR A 128 11.96 0.90 17.08
C TYR A 128 12.30 2.26 17.71
N ARG A 129 12.69 2.28 18.99
CA ARG A 129 13.16 3.51 19.66
C ARG A 129 14.39 4.09 19.00
N HIS A 130 15.39 3.26 18.71
CA HIS A 130 16.58 3.67 17.97
C HIS A 130 16.21 4.40 16.67
N CYS A 131 15.29 3.83 15.87
CA CYS A 131 14.84 4.44 14.62
C CYS A 131 14.17 5.81 14.83
N LEU A 132 13.53 6.04 15.98
CA LEU A 132 12.89 7.31 16.31
C LEU A 132 13.84 8.33 16.94
N GLU A 133 15.02 7.94 17.40
CA GLU A 133 15.95 8.85 18.08
C GLU A 133 17.01 9.43 17.14
N ILE A 134 17.23 8.79 16.00
CA ILE A 134 18.23 9.23 15.02
C ILE A 134 17.71 10.26 14.01
N ASP A 135 18.61 11.13 13.56
CA ASP A 135 18.31 12.22 12.64
C ASP A 135 18.75 11.91 11.20
N ALA A 136 19.72 11.00 11.03
CA ALA A 136 20.27 10.65 9.72
C ALA A 136 20.44 9.13 9.52
N PRO A 137 20.35 8.63 8.27
CA PRO A 137 20.56 7.20 8.00
C PRO A 137 21.92 6.66 8.43
N SER A 138 22.96 7.50 8.43
CA SER A 138 24.31 7.13 8.87
C SER A 138 24.40 6.74 10.34
N GLU A 139 23.40 7.08 11.15
CA GLU A 139 23.34 6.79 12.59
C GLU A 139 22.59 5.49 12.89
N LEU A 140 22.14 4.77 11.85
CA LEU A 140 21.49 3.48 12.03
C LEU A 140 22.45 2.49 12.70
N ASP A 141 22.03 1.90 13.82
CA ASP A 141 22.72 0.79 14.45
C ASP A 141 22.51 -0.46 13.58
N THR A 142 23.52 -0.76 12.76
CA THR A 142 23.48 -1.89 11.83
C THR A 142 23.57 -3.23 12.55
N GLU A 143 24.20 -3.29 13.72
CA GLU A 143 24.27 -4.52 14.52
C GLU A 143 22.90 -4.84 15.13
N LEU A 144 22.18 -3.81 15.60
CA LEU A 144 20.81 -3.97 16.09
C LEU A 144 19.82 -4.32 14.96
N PHE A 145 20.00 -3.75 13.77
CA PHE A 145 19.26 -4.14 12.58
C PHE A 145 19.46 -5.64 12.29
N ASP A 146 20.71 -6.12 12.31
CA ASP A 146 21.06 -7.51 12.04
C ASP A 146 20.53 -8.44 13.14
N ALA A 147 20.59 -8.01 14.40
CA ALA A 147 19.98 -8.72 15.52
C ALA A 147 18.46 -8.86 15.36
N CYS A 148 17.78 -7.84 14.84
CA CYS A 148 16.35 -7.93 14.49
C CYS A 148 16.13 -8.92 13.35
N CYS A 149 16.93 -8.89 12.28
CA CYS A 149 16.80 -9.81 11.15
C CYS A 149 17.14 -11.27 11.50
N ALA A 150 17.88 -11.51 12.58
CA ALA A 150 18.11 -12.84 13.12
C ALA A 150 16.87 -13.43 13.84
N LEU A 151 15.89 -12.60 14.19
CA LEU A 151 14.65 -13.04 14.82
C LEU A 151 13.72 -13.74 13.81
N ARG A 152 13.06 -14.81 14.25
CA ARG A 152 12.10 -15.54 13.41
C ARG A 152 10.95 -14.64 12.98
N LYS A 153 10.56 -14.64 11.70
CA LYS A 153 9.52 -13.77 11.09
C LYS A 153 9.96 -12.34 10.78
N VAL A 154 11.21 -11.97 11.08
CA VAL A 154 11.75 -10.66 10.72
C VAL A 154 12.73 -10.82 9.58
N ALA A 155 12.42 -10.23 8.42
CA ALA A 155 13.33 -10.15 7.29
C ALA A 155 13.66 -8.68 6.99
N PRO A 156 14.77 -8.36 6.30
CA PRO A 156 15.08 -6.98 5.94
C PRO A 156 13.91 -6.26 5.25
N ALA A 157 13.17 -6.96 4.39
CA ALA A 157 11.98 -6.43 3.73
C ALA A 157 10.90 -5.99 4.74
N SER A 158 10.51 -6.83 5.70
CA SER A 158 9.50 -6.45 6.69
C SER A 158 10.03 -5.41 7.67
N LEU A 159 11.26 -5.55 8.14
CA LEU A 159 11.88 -4.61 9.08
C LEU A 159 11.92 -3.19 8.52
N THR A 160 12.37 -3.03 7.27
CA THR A 160 12.42 -1.72 6.60
C THR A 160 11.04 -1.17 6.24
N MET A 161 10.01 -2.00 6.03
CA MET A 161 8.62 -1.52 5.98
C MET A 161 8.19 -0.94 7.33
N GLY A 162 8.54 -1.60 8.43
CA GLY A 162 8.35 -1.10 9.79
C GLY A 162 9.03 0.24 10.03
N MET A 163 10.29 0.37 9.60
CA MET A 163 11.04 1.64 9.63
C MET A 163 10.36 2.73 8.80
N PHE A 164 9.89 2.40 7.59
CA PHE A 164 9.18 3.34 6.74
C PHE A 164 7.91 3.87 7.43
N TRP A 165 7.11 3.00 8.06
CA TRP A 165 5.87 3.42 8.71
C TRP A 165 6.12 4.40 9.87
N SER A 166 7.18 4.19 10.66
CA SER A 166 7.47 5.02 11.82
C SER A 166 8.26 6.30 11.48
N ARG A 167 9.14 6.24 10.46
CA ARG A 167 10.00 7.36 10.03
C ARG A 167 10.10 7.43 8.50
N PRO A 168 9.01 7.82 7.81
CA PRO A 168 8.93 7.78 6.35
C PRO A 168 9.81 8.81 5.63
N GLU A 169 10.44 9.75 6.34
CA GLU A 169 11.40 10.68 5.75
C GLU A 169 12.75 10.00 5.51
N LEU A 170 13.14 9.06 6.37
CA LEU A 170 14.48 8.49 6.39
C LEU A 170 14.60 7.19 5.59
N TRP A 171 13.55 6.39 5.47
CA TRP A 171 13.71 4.98 5.11
C TRP A 171 12.88 4.57 3.90
N ILE A 172 13.52 4.02 2.87
CA ILE A 172 12.82 3.33 1.78
C ILE A 172 12.76 1.84 2.12
N ALA A 173 11.58 1.23 2.10
CA ALA A 173 11.43 -0.19 2.37
C ALA A 173 12.07 -1.04 1.26
N VAL A 174 12.71 -2.17 1.62
CA VAL A 174 13.28 -3.13 0.64
C VAL A 174 12.29 -4.22 0.27
N ASP A 175 11.00 -3.90 0.26
CA ASP A 175 9.96 -4.79 -0.25
C ASP A 175 10.10 -5.02 -1.77
N LYS A 176 9.31 -5.95 -2.30
CA LYS A 176 9.41 -6.35 -3.71
C LYS A 176 9.27 -5.16 -4.67
N LYS A 177 8.30 -4.26 -4.44
CA LYS A 177 8.00 -3.17 -5.38
C LYS A 177 9.14 -2.18 -5.43
N ASN A 178 9.60 -1.75 -4.25
CA ASN A 178 10.70 -0.79 -4.13
C ASN A 178 12.02 -1.35 -4.66
N ARG A 179 12.31 -2.64 -4.44
CA ARG A 179 13.50 -3.28 -5.02
C ARG A 179 13.44 -3.39 -6.55
N GLU A 180 12.26 -3.68 -7.12
CA GLU A 180 12.08 -3.73 -8.58
C GLU A 180 12.27 -2.33 -9.18
N TYR A 181 11.70 -1.28 -8.57
CA TYR A 181 11.90 0.09 -9.03
C TYR A 181 13.36 0.53 -8.90
N ALA A 182 14.02 0.27 -7.76
CA ALA A 182 15.44 0.52 -7.58
C ALA A 182 16.30 -0.19 -8.64
N SER A 183 15.96 -1.44 -8.98
CA SER A 183 16.66 -2.21 -10.01
C SER A 183 16.51 -1.59 -11.40
N SER A 184 15.33 -1.05 -11.75
CA SER A 184 15.14 -0.31 -13.02
C SER A 184 15.98 0.95 -13.13
N LEU A 185 16.45 1.50 -12.00
CA LEU A 185 17.38 2.63 -11.94
C LEU A 185 18.85 2.19 -11.87
N GLY A 186 19.12 0.89 -11.97
CA GLY A 186 20.45 0.29 -11.91
C GLY A 186 20.97 0.01 -10.50
N VAL A 187 20.11 0.02 -9.47
CA VAL A 187 20.48 -0.34 -8.09
C VAL A 187 20.11 -1.80 -7.83
N THR A 188 21.09 -2.70 -7.96
CA THR A 188 20.89 -4.16 -7.87
C THR A 188 21.48 -4.80 -6.62
N ARG A 189 22.00 -3.98 -5.69
CA ARG A 189 22.62 -4.46 -4.44
C ARG A 189 21.63 -5.32 -3.64
N GLN A 190 22.11 -6.49 -3.22
CA GLN A 190 21.38 -7.34 -2.28
C GLN A 190 21.50 -6.79 -0.86
N VAL A 191 20.41 -6.85 -0.11
CA VAL A 191 20.34 -6.36 1.27
C VAL A 191 20.22 -7.55 2.21
N ALA A 192 21.37 -8.02 2.71
CA ALA A 192 21.42 -9.13 3.67
C ALA A 192 21.37 -8.66 5.14
N GLY A 193 21.82 -7.43 5.40
CA GLY A 193 21.86 -6.82 6.74
C GLY A 193 21.89 -5.29 6.69
N GLY A 194 22.07 -4.67 7.86
CA GLY A 194 21.98 -3.22 8.06
C GLY A 194 23.04 -2.44 7.27
N ALA A 195 24.27 -2.95 7.21
CA ALA A 195 25.33 -2.31 6.45
C ALA A 195 25.06 -2.30 4.93
N ASP A 196 24.46 -3.38 4.41
CA ASP A 196 24.04 -3.44 3.01
C ASP A 196 22.83 -2.55 2.74
N TYR A 197 21.90 -2.47 3.69
CA TYR A 197 20.74 -1.59 3.61
C TYR A 197 21.15 -0.12 3.48
N LEU A 198 22.10 0.37 4.30
CA LEU A 198 22.58 1.74 4.20
C LEU A 198 23.24 2.05 2.85
N LYS A 199 24.04 1.12 2.32
CA LYS A 199 24.65 1.25 0.98
C LYS A 199 23.58 1.27 -0.10
N TRP A 200 22.59 0.37 -0.03
CA TRP A 200 21.49 0.32 -0.98
C TRP A 200 20.66 1.60 -0.95
N LEU A 201 20.32 2.12 0.25
CA LEU A 201 19.57 3.35 0.41
C LEU A 201 20.33 4.56 -0.17
N ALA A 202 21.64 4.63 0.06
CA ALA A 202 22.49 5.67 -0.51
C ALA A 202 22.53 5.58 -2.06
N GLU A 203 22.66 4.39 -2.62
CA GLU A 203 22.62 4.16 -4.07
C GLU A 203 21.27 4.59 -4.67
N VAL A 204 20.15 4.22 -4.05
CA VAL A 204 18.81 4.66 -4.51
C VAL A 204 18.70 6.18 -4.52
N ARG A 205 19.12 6.84 -3.44
CA ARG A 205 19.07 8.31 -3.32
C ARG A 205 20.00 9.04 -4.30
N GLN A 206 21.04 8.39 -4.81
CA GLN A 206 21.87 8.94 -5.88
C GLN A 206 21.21 8.82 -7.27
N LYS A 207 20.24 7.93 -7.43
CA LYS A 207 19.59 7.63 -8.72
C LYS A 207 18.25 8.33 -8.92
N THR A 208 17.74 9.03 -7.91
CA THR A 208 16.48 9.75 -8.01
C THR A 208 16.47 11.01 -7.15
N ASP A 209 15.72 12.01 -7.59
CA ASP A 209 15.37 13.22 -6.86
C ASP A 209 14.11 13.06 -5.99
N LYS A 210 13.41 11.93 -6.09
CA LYS A 210 12.19 11.65 -5.33
C LYS A 210 12.47 11.54 -3.85
N SER A 211 11.57 12.09 -3.04
CA SER A 211 11.51 11.77 -1.62
C SER A 211 11.24 10.28 -1.41
N THR A 212 11.55 9.81 -0.20
CA THR A 212 11.29 8.43 0.24
C THR A 212 9.85 7.98 -0.03
N CYS A 213 8.85 8.84 0.22
CA CYS A 213 7.45 8.54 -0.01
C CYS A 213 7.08 8.52 -1.50
N GLU A 214 7.58 9.47 -2.29
CA GLU A 214 7.35 9.52 -3.73
C GLU A 214 7.98 8.33 -4.45
N PHE A 215 9.15 7.88 -4.00
CA PHE A 215 9.79 6.68 -4.51
C PHE A 215 8.89 5.45 -4.30
N SER A 216 8.36 5.29 -3.09
CA SER A 216 7.48 4.17 -2.75
C SER A 216 6.14 4.22 -3.48
N LEU A 217 5.58 5.42 -3.67
CA LEU A 217 4.39 5.62 -4.49
C LEU A 217 4.66 5.24 -5.96
N GLN A 218 5.76 5.73 -6.55
CA GLN A 218 6.11 5.40 -7.92
C GLN A 218 6.33 3.89 -8.09
N ALA A 219 7.02 3.25 -7.17
CA ALA A 219 7.20 1.80 -7.18
C ALA A 219 5.85 1.05 -7.15
N HIS A 220 4.86 1.56 -6.43
CA HIS A 220 3.50 1.03 -6.46
C HIS A 220 2.84 1.22 -7.83
N LEU A 221 2.91 2.42 -8.41
CA LEU A 221 2.32 2.73 -9.72
C LEU A 221 2.91 1.86 -10.84
N ASN A 222 4.23 1.62 -10.82
CA ASN A 222 4.91 0.74 -11.77
C ASN A 222 4.39 -0.72 -11.73
N THR A 223 3.74 -1.14 -10.64
CA THR A 223 3.09 -2.47 -10.57
C THR A 223 1.68 -2.50 -11.12
N LEU A 224 1.08 -1.33 -11.33
CA LEU A 224 -0.22 -1.16 -11.96
C LEU A 224 -0.08 -0.96 -13.48
N GLU A 225 1.03 -0.37 -13.91
CA GLU A 225 1.44 -0.36 -15.32
C GLU A 225 1.77 -1.79 -15.77
N GLU A 226 1.25 -2.20 -16.93
CA GLU A 226 1.44 -3.56 -17.44
C GLU A 226 2.94 -3.83 -17.67
N LYS A 227 3.46 -4.91 -17.04
CA LYS A 227 4.73 -5.48 -17.47
C LYS A 227 4.48 -6.22 -18.78
N PRO A 228 5.25 -5.97 -19.86
CA PRO A 228 5.14 -6.78 -21.07
C PRO A 228 5.33 -8.26 -20.69
N VAL A 229 4.34 -9.08 -21.06
CA VAL A 229 4.37 -10.52 -20.81
C VAL A 229 5.55 -11.10 -21.61
N PRO A 230 6.44 -11.90 -21.00
CA PRO A 230 7.46 -12.62 -21.75
C PRO A 230 6.76 -13.53 -22.75
N ASP A 231 7.14 -13.46 -24.03
CA ASP A 231 6.74 -14.42 -25.06
C ASP A 231 7.07 -15.84 -24.58
N ASN A 232 6.06 -16.55 -24.08
CA ASN A 232 6.08 -17.99 -24.09
C ASN A 232 5.57 -18.38 -25.48
N ASP A 233 6.50 -18.58 -26.39
CA ASP A 233 6.30 -19.21 -27.69
C ASP A 233 5.72 -20.62 -27.51
N GLU A 234 4.40 -20.72 -27.35
CA GLU A 234 3.63 -21.82 -27.93
C GLU A 234 2.84 -21.24 -29.10
N ASP A 235 3.48 -21.34 -30.28
CA ASP A 235 2.93 -21.24 -31.64
C ASP A 235 1.47 -20.77 -31.76
N VAL A 236 1.26 -19.48 -31.56
CA VAL A 236 0.18 -18.75 -32.20
C VAL A 236 0.88 -17.73 -33.08
N GLY A 237 0.94 -18.04 -34.38
CA GLY A 237 1.67 -17.24 -35.38
C GLY A 237 1.39 -15.74 -35.26
N PRO A 238 2.31 -14.90 -35.78
CA PRO A 238 2.37 -13.48 -35.45
C PRO A 238 1.01 -12.82 -35.70
N ALA A 239 0.35 -12.42 -34.61
CA ALA A 239 -0.78 -11.51 -34.72
C ALA A 239 -0.25 -10.21 -35.34
N PRO A 240 -0.92 -9.65 -36.36
CA PRO A 240 -0.47 -8.42 -36.97
C PRO A 240 -0.38 -7.34 -35.88
N SER A 241 0.71 -6.57 -35.88
CA SER A 241 0.89 -5.40 -35.01
C SER A 241 -0.26 -4.41 -35.28
N SER A 242 -1.35 -4.55 -34.53
CA SER A 242 -2.47 -3.62 -34.61
C SER A 242 -2.23 -2.53 -33.58
N ASP A 243 -2.20 -1.30 -34.06
CA ASP A 243 -2.06 -0.02 -33.34
C ASP A 243 -3.26 0.28 -32.40
N ARG A 244 -3.83 -0.73 -31.74
CA ARG A 244 -5.02 -0.63 -30.88
C ARG A 244 -4.68 -1.02 -29.45
N ASN A 245 -5.23 -0.27 -28.51
CA ASN A 245 -5.11 -0.54 -27.08
C ASN A 245 -6.24 -1.48 -26.62
N TYR A 246 -5.98 -2.16 -25.51
CA TYR A 246 -6.95 -3.01 -24.83
C TYR A 246 -7.24 -2.43 -23.45
N TRP A 247 -8.52 -2.36 -23.10
CA TRP A 247 -8.99 -1.72 -21.88
C TRP A 247 -9.85 -2.67 -21.08
N LEU A 248 -9.88 -2.44 -19.77
CA LEU A 248 -10.70 -3.20 -18.85
C LEU A 248 -11.62 -2.26 -18.08
N LEU A 249 -12.94 -2.38 -18.28
CA LEU A 249 -13.94 -1.59 -17.58
C LEU A 249 -14.82 -2.46 -16.68
N ALA A 250 -15.26 -1.90 -15.56
CA ALA A 250 -16.21 -2.54 -14.65
C ALA A 250 -17.61 -1.91 -14.82
N PRO A 251 -18.62 -2.64 -15.33
CA PRO A 251 -19.98 -2.14 -15.43
C PRO A 251 -20.68 -2.15 -14.06
N GLY A 252 -20.21 -1.31 -13.14
CA GLY A 252 -20.68 -1.27 -11.76
C GLY A 252 -20.24 -2.46 -10.90
N ARG A 253 -20.56 -2.40 -9.60
CA ARG A 253 -20.23 -3.46 -8.64
C ARG A 253 -20.88 -4.78 -9.10
N GLY A 254 -20.09 -5.81 -9.34
CA GLY A 254 -20.61 -7.13 -9.74
C GLY A 254 -21.13 -7.20 -11.18
N ALA A 255 -20.79 -6.22 -12.03
CA ALA A 255 -21.26 -6.09 -13.41
C ALA A 255 -22.77 -5.83 -13.57
N VAL A 256 -23.41 -5.22 -12.57
CA VAL A 256 -24.86 -4.93 -12.57
C VAL A 256 -25.34 -4.02 -13.72
N LEU A 257 -24.45 -3.24 -14.35
CA LEU A 257 -24.79 -2.38 -15.49
C LEU A 257 -24.53 -3.05 -16.85
N TRP A 258 -24.06 -4.30 -16.87
CA TRP A 258 -23.62 -4.96 -18.10
C TRP A 258 -24.74 -5.08 -19.14
N ASP A 259 -25.92 -5.52 -18.72
CA ASP A 259 -27.04 -5.73 -19.64
C ASP A 259 -27.45 -4.41 -20.32
N THR A 260 -27.42 -3.29 -19.60
CA THR A 260 -27.67 -1.95 -20.14
C THR A 260 -26.56 -1.52 -21.10
N TRP A 261 -25.30 -1.65 -20.70
CA TRP A 261 -24.14 -1.33 -21.55
C TRP A 261 -24.18 -2.11 -22.87
N PHE A 262 -24.52 -3.39 -22.79
CA PHE A 262 -24.63 -4.26 -23.96
C PHE A 262 -25.81 -3.87 -24.86
N ALA A 263 -27.00 -3.67 -24.29
CA ALA A 263 -28.20 -3.33 -25.05
C ALA A 263 -28.10 -1.98 -25.75
N GLU A 264 -27.45 -1.00 -25.11
CA GLU A 264 -27.32 0.37 -25.63
C GLU A 264 -25.98 0.64 -26.34
N GLY A 265 -25.03 -0.28 -26.29
CA GLY A 265 -23.76 -0.20 -27.01
C GLY A 265 -22.81 0.87 -26.46
N PHE A 266 -22.71 1.04 -25.14
CA PHE A 266 -21.79 2.00 -24.52
C PHE A 266 -21.02 1.42 -23.33
N GLY A 267 -19.91 2.06 -22.99
CA GLY A 267 -19.19 1.87 -21.73
C GLY A 267 -19.01 3.22 -21.02
N ALA A 268 -18.93 3.21 -19.69
CA ALA A 268 -18.86 4.43 -18.89
C ALA A 268 -17.91 4.30 -17.69
N ILE A 269 -17.44 5.45 -17.18
CA ILE A 269 -16.65 5.55 -15.97
C ILE A 269 -17.43 6.36 -14.92
N GLY A 270 -17.63 5.79 -13.73
CA GLY A 270 -18.61 6.29 -12.74
C GLY A 270 -18.09 7.40 -11.82
N TRP A 271 -17.86 8.61 -12.35
CA TRP A 271 -17.30 9.76 -11.62
C TRP A 271 -18.03 11.07 -11.93
N ASN A 272 -19.36 11.07 -11.88
CA ASN A 272 -20.21 12.19 -12.30
C ASN A 272 -19.87 13.54 -11.64
N GLY A 273 -19.31 13.53 -10.41
CA GLY A 273 -18.85 14.74 -9.73
C GLY A 273 -17.71 15.47 -10.45
N MET A 274 -16.95 14.76 -11.29
CA MET A 274 -15.92 15.37 -12.15
C MET A 274 -16.51 16.07 -13.39
N GLY A 275 -17.82 15.94 -13.65
CA GLY A 275 -18.43 16.51 -14.84
C GLY A 275 -17.81 15.99 -16.13
N ASP A 276 -17.65 16.89 -17.11
CA ASP A 276 -17.06 16.53 -18.42
C ASP A 276 -15.53 16.47 -18.34
N LEU A 277 -14.99 15.25 -18.36
CA LEU A 277 -13.56 14.96 -18.27
C LEU A 277 -12.74 15.63 -19.38
N ASN A 278 -13.34 15.95 -20.53
CA ASN A 278 -12.64 16.62 -21.62
C ASN A 278 -12.29 18.08 -21.30
N LYS A 279 -12.94 18.69 -20.29
CA LYS A 279 -12.72 20.10 -19.91
C LYS A 279 -11.49 20.34 -19.06
N TYR A 280 -10.87 19.29 -18.52
CA TYR A 280 -9.65 19.42 -17.75
C TYR A 280 -8.45 19.61 -18.69
N PRO A 281 -7.63 20.66 -18.49
CA PRO A 281 -6.51 20.96 -19.38
C PRO A 281 -5.33 19.99 -19.19
N SER A 282 -5.21 19.37 -18.02
CA SER A 282 -4.16 18.42 -17.70
C SER A 282 -4.59 17.40 -16.64
N LYS A 283 -3.81 16.32 -16.50
CA LYS A 283 -3.97 15.33 -15.43
C LYS A 283 -3.82 15.97 -14.04
N GLU A 284 -2.94 16.96 -13.89
CA GLU A 284 -2.76 17.72 -12.65
C GLU A 284 -4.01 18.51 -12.25
N ALA A 285 -4.70 19.09 -13.22
CA ALA A 285 -5.98 19.77 -12.96
C ALA A 285 -7.06 18.79 -12.47
N MET A 286 -7.07 17.55 -12.99
CA MET A 286 -7.95 16.49 -12.46
C MET A 286 -7.56 16.12 -11.02
N MET A 287 -6.27 15.96 -10.73
CA MET A 287 -5.77 15.66 -9.38
C MET A 287 -6.13 16.74 -8.36
N GLU A 288 -6.11 18.01 -8.75
CA GLU A 288 -6.46 19.13 -7.86
C GLU A 288 -7.98 19.24 -7.60
N TYR A 289 -8.80 18.91 -8.61
CA TYR A 289 -10.25 19.03 -8.48
C TYR A 289 -10.91 17.82 -7.82
N LEU A 290 -10.38 16.62 -8.05
CA LEU A 290 -10.96 15.36 -7.59
C LEU A 290 -11.28 15.33 -6.07
N PRO A 291 -10.41 15.79 -5.16
CA PRO A 291 -10.72 15.85 -3.73
C PRO A 291 -11.89 16.78 -3.37
N LYS A 292 -12.21 17.77 -4.21
CA LYS A 292 -13.29 18.74 -3.97
C LYS A 292 -14.68 18.13 -4.16
N VAL A 293 -14.77 17.03 -4.91
CA VAL A 293 -16.03 16.34 -5.23
C VAL A 293 -16.09 14.93 -4.66
N TYR A 294 -14.93 14.35 -4.34
CA TYR A 294 -14.80 13.03 -3.73
C TYR A 294 -13.72 13.07 -2.63
N GLU A 295 -14.12 13.47 -1.43
CA GLU A 295 -13.23 13.71 -0.26
C GLU A 295 -12.40 12.47 0.16
N ASP A 296 -12.89 11.26 -0.13
CA ASP A 296 -12.25 9.97 0.21
C ASP A 296 -11.56 9.28 -0.99
N SER A 297 -11.43 9.95 -2.13
CA SER A 297 -10.78 9.36 -3.32
C SER A 297 -9.28 9.64 -3.33
N GLY A 298 -8.46 8.58 -3.35
CA GLY A 298 -7.01 8.67 -3.49
C GLY A 298 -6.64 9.42 -4.78
N PRO A 299 -6.09 10.65 -4.70
CA PRO A 299 -6.18 11.61 -5.79
C PRO A 299 -5.36 11.23 -7.02
N LEU A 300 -4.26 10.50 -6.84
CA LEU A 300 -3.26 10.31 -7.90
C LEU A 300 -3.64 9.18 -8.87
N HIS A 301 -4.07 8.02 -8.37
CA HIS A 301 -4.43 6.88 -9.22
C HIS A 301 -5.75 7.12 -9.97
N VAL A 302 -6.74 7.70 -9.30
CA VAL A 302 -8.05 7.98 -9.91
C VAL A 302 -7.93 9.03 -11.02
N ALA A 303 -7.20 10.12 -10.79
CA ALA A 303 -7.00 11.14 -11.81
C ALA A 303 -6.27 10.60 -13.04
N HIS A 304 -5.35 9.65 -12.87
CA HIS A 304 -4.71 8.97 -14.00
C HIS A 304 -5.70 8.16 -14.84
N MET A 305 -6.45 7.28 -14.19
CA MET A 305 -7.46 6.45 -14.85
C MET A 305 -8.50 7.31 -15.59
N LEU A 306 -8.95 8.41 -14.97
CA LEU A 306 -9.90 9.35 -15.60
C LEU A 306 -9.30 10.05 -16.82
N TRP A 307 -8.02 10.42 -16.74
CA TRP A 307 -7.29 11.03 -17.85
C TRP A 307 -7.14 10.07 -19.02
N GLU A 308 -6.69 8.84 -18.79
CA GLU A 308 -6.54 7.80 -19.80
C GLU A 308 -7.87 7.50 -20.49
N PHE A 309 -8.95 7.32 -19.72
CA PHE A 309 -10.30 7.10 -20.26
C PHE A 309 -10.77 8.25 -21.16
N ALA A 310 -10.47 9.49 -20.80
CA ALA A 310 -10.92 10.66 -21.54
C ALA A 310 -10.05 11.00 -22.76
N ARG A 311 -8.74 10.74 -22.72
CA ARG A 311 -7.76 11.25 -23.68
C ARG A 311 -7.01 10.19 -24.47
N GLU A 312 -6.89 8.97 -23.94
CA GLU A 312 -6.04 7.92 -24.53
C GLU A 312 -6.84 6.76 -25.15
N MET A 313 -8.05 6.52 -24.66
CA MET A 313 -9.01 5.61 -25.29
C MET A 313 -9.48 6.18 -26.63
N ARG A 314 -9.32 5.41 -27.71
CA ARG A 314 -9.55 5.87 -29.10
C ARG A 314 -10.42 4.89 -29.89
N PRO A 315 -11.11 5.37 -30.94
CA PRO A 315 -11.83 4.49 -31.85
C PRO A 315 -10.93 3.36 -32.39
N GLY A 316 -11.42 2.12 -32.34
CA GLY A 316 -10.67 0.93 -32.72
C GLY A 316 -10.05 0.16 -31.54
N ASP A 317 -9.96 0.77 -30.35
CA ASP A 317 -9.55 0.10 -29.13
C ASP A 317 -10.58 -0.95 -28.69
N VAL A 318 -10.13 -1.99 -28.00
CA VAL A 318 -10.98 -3.08 -27.50
C VAL A 318 -11.20 -2.90 -26.01
N VAL A 319 -12.46 -3.01 -25.57
CA VAL A 319 -12.84 -2.91 -24.16
C VAL A 319 -13.40 -4.24 -23.69
N PHE A 320 -12.83 -4.79 -22.62
CA PHE A 320 -13.37 -5.94 -21.90
C PHE A 320 -14.17 -5.48 -20.68
N ALA A 321 -15.38 -6.01 -20.51
CA ALA A 321 -16.21 -5.76 -19.35
C ALA A 321 -15.99 -6.84 -18.29
N LYS A 322 -15.47 -6.46 -17.11
CA LYS A 322 -15.15 -7.41 -16.04
C LYS A 322 -16.26 -7.56 -15.00
N GLN A 323 -16.45 -8.79 -14.53
CA GLN A 323 -17.24 -9.14 -13.36
C GLN A 323 -16.31 -9.60 -12.23
N GLY A 324 -15.99 -8.71 -11.29
CA GLY A 324 -15.04 -8.99 -10.22
C GLY A 324 -13.59 -8.98 -10.69
N LEU A 325 -12.78 -9.94 -10.21
CA LEU A 325 -11.33 -10.03 -10.51
C LEU A 325 -10.99 -11.11 -11.55
N HIS A 326 -11.86 -12.09 -11.78
CA HIS A 326 -11.51 -13.31 -12.51
C HIS A 326 -12.46 -13.67 -13.66
N LYS A 327 -13.40 -12.78 -13.99
CA LYS A 327 -14.42 -13.07 -15.02
C LYS A 327 -14.62 -11.88 -15.93
N ILE A 328 -14.72 -12.15 -17.23
CA ILE A 328 -15.15 -11.21 -18.27
C ILE A 328 -16.59 -11.57 -18.64
N CYS A 329 -17.47 -10.57 -18.70
CA CYS A 329 -18.88 -10.74 -19.08
C CYS A 329 -19.14 -10.40 -20.55
N GLY A 330 -18.25 -9.65 -21.19
CA GLY A 330 -18.26 -9.42 -22.63
C GLY A 330 -17.17 -8.44 -23.05
N TRP A 331 -17.21 -8.04 -24.31
CA TRP A 331 -16.26 -7.09 -24.88
C TRP A 331 -16.90 -6.28 -26.01
N GLY A 332 -16.25 -5.19 -26.40
CA GLY A 332 -16.65 -4.35 -27.53
C GLY A 332 -15.48 -3.56 -28.11
N VAL A 333 -15.73 -2.85 -29.21
CA VAL A 333 -14.77 -1.97 -29.86
C VAL A 333 -15.24 -0.53 -29.71
N VAL A 334 -14.34 0.37 -29.31
CA VAL A 334 -14.63 1.80 -29.20
C VAL A 334 -14.97 2.34 -30.59
N ALA A 335 -16.17 2.89 -30.75
CA ALA A 335 -16.67 3.38 -32.03
C ALA A 335 -16.51 4.90 -32.21
N GLY A 336 -16.26 5.65 -31.14
CA GLY A 336 -16.21 7.12 -31.14
C GLY A 336 -15.45 7.67 -29.94
N ALA A 337 -15.20 8.98 -29.96
CA ALA A 337 -14.54 9.67 -28.86
C ALA A 337 -15.40 9.69 -27.59
N THR A 338 -14.75 9.84 -26.43
CA THR A 338 -15.41 9.92 -25.14
C THR A 338 -16.37 11.11 -25.09
N THR A 339 -17.62 10.87 -24.71
CA THR A 339 -18.66 11.90 -24.57
C THR A 339 -19.20 11.94 -23.15
N SER A 340 -19.63 13.13 -22.71
CA SER A 340 -20.37 13.28 -21.46
C SER A 340 -21.86 13.05 -21.72
N ARG A 341 -22.45 12.08 -21.03
CA ARG A 341 -23.90 11.93 -20.90
C ARG A 341 -24.27 12.32 -19.47
N LEU A 342 -24.98 13.44 -19.32
CA LEU A 342 -25.55 13.91 -18.05
C LEU A 342 -26.86 13.20 -17.76
#